data_AF-A0A645J7G8-F1
#
_entry.id   AF-A0A645J7G8-F1
#
_cell.length_a   1.000
_cell.length_b   1.000
_cell.length_c   1.000
_cell.angle_alpha   90.00
_cell.angle_beta   90.00
_cell.angle_gamma   90.00
#
_symmetry.space_group_name_H-M   'P 1'
#
loop_
_entity.id
_entity.type
_entity.pdbx_description
1 polymer ?
#
loop_
_entity_poly.entity_id
_entity_poly.type
_entity_poly.pdbx_seq_one_letter_code
_entity_poly.pdbx_strand_id
1 'polypeptide(L)'
;MINGAISMILNIILSLILVKFMGHNGLAFATSLSSILCIILLFVSLKKKIGYFGQDNIIKTSLKSLGSAILMGIVTFYSYNQLSYIIGSSTVGQIISLGSAVFIGALVYLILIVLLKIDEVEIIKSKLKKVIESK
;
A
#
# COMPACT_ATOMS: atom_id res chain seq x y z
N MET A 1 -3.16 5.05 -24.97
CA MET A 1 -4.27 6.00 -24.66
C MET A 1 -5.58 5.28 -24.36
N ILE A 2 -5.94 4.22 -25.09
CA ILE A 2 -7.18 3.44 -24.87
C ILE A 2 -7.38 2.95 -23.42
N ASN A 3 -6.36 2.37 -22.78
CA ASN A 3 -6.51 1.85 -21.40
C ASN A 3 -6.88 2.95 -20.38
N GLY A 4 -6.32 4.14 -20.55
CA GLY A 4 -6.63 5.29 -19.69
C GLY A 4 -8.05 5.80 -19.90
N ALA A 5 -8.52 5.86 -21.16
CA ALA A 5 -9.90 6.26 -21.46
C ALA A 5 -10.92 5.27 -20.85
N ILE A 6 -10.66 3.96 -20.98
CA ILE A 6 -11.50 2.91 -20.36
C ILE A 6 -11.52 3.07 -18.84
N SER A 7 -10.36 3.28 -18.21
CA SER A 7 -10.27 3.50 -16.76
C SER A 7 -11.02 4.76 -16.32
N MET A 8 -10.99 5.84 -17.10
CA MET A 8 -11.68 7.09 -16.76
C MET A 8 -13.19 6.90 -16.81
N ILE A 9 -13.70 6.24 -17.85
CA ILE A 9 -15.13 5.92 -17.99
C ILE A 9 -15.58 5.04 -16.82
N LEU A 10 -14.81 4.00 -16.49
CA LEU A 10 -15.07 3.16 -15.32
C LEU A 10 -15.08 3.99 -14.03
N ASN A 11 -14.11 4.89 -13.83
CA ASN A 11 -14.06 5.73 -12.63
C ASN A 11 -15.32 6.60 -12.50
N ILE A 12 -15.78 7.21 -13.58
CA ILE A 12 -16.98 8.06 -13.60
C ILE A 12 -18.23 7.22 -13.26
N ILE A 13 -18.40 6.08 -13.91
CA ILE A 13 -19.55 5.18 -13.68
C ILE A 13 -19.56 4.70 -12.23
N LEU A 14 -18.43 4.17 -11.74
CA LEU A 14 -18.30 3.69 -10.37
C LEU A 14 -18.53 4.83 -9.37
N SER A 15 -17.99 6.03 -9.62
CA SER A 15 -18.16 7.18 -8.74
C SER A 15 -19.63 7.55 -8.58
N LEU A 16 -20.39 7.62 -9.68
CA LEU A 16 -21.82 7.95 -9.64
C LEU A 16 -22.64 6.90 -8.88
N ILE A 17 -22.33 5.62 -9.07
CA ILE A 17 -23.01 4.52 -8.37
C ILE A 17 -22.66 4.55 -6.88
N LEU A 18 -21.37 4.56 -6.54
CA LEU A 18 -20.89 4.42 -5.16
C LEU A 18 -21.20 5.66 -4.31
N VAL A 19 -21.20 6.87 -4.88
CA VAL A 19 -21.59 8.08 -4.14
C VAL A 19 -23.03 8.00 -3.66
N LYS A 20 -23.92 7.37 -4.44
CA LYS A 20 -25.33 7.18 -4.04
C LYS A 20 -25.48 6.26 -2.83
N PHE A 21 -24.58 5.29 -2.66
CA PHE A 21 -24.61 4.33 -1.54
C PHE A 21 -23.79 4.78 -0.33
N MET A 22 -22.65 5.47 -0.54
CA MET A 22 -21.63 5.72 0.49
C MET A 22 -21.27 7.21 0.66
N GLY A 23 -21.99 8.13 0.00
CA GLY A 23 -21.70 9.57 0.03
C GLY A 23 -20.30 9.88 -0.53
N HIS A 24 -19.56 10.80 0.11
CA HIS A 24 -18.21 11.17 -0.34
C HIS A 24 -17.20 10.00 -0.27
N ASN A 25 -17.41 9.03 0.61
CA ASN A 25 -16.54 7.85 0.73
C ASN A 25 -16.61 6.99 -0.52
N GLY A 26 -17.76 7.01 -1.22
CA GLY A 26 -17.95 6.33 -2.49
C GLY A 26 -17.01 6.83 -3.58
N LEU A 27 -16.67 8.12 -3.58
CA LEU A 27 -15.76 8.72 -4.56
C LEU A 27 -14.32 8.21 -4.39
N ALA A 28 -13.84 8.14 -3.14
CA ALA A 28 -12.51 7.62 -2.83
C ALA A 28 -12.38 6.13 -3.17
N PHE A 29 -13.43 5.36 -2.89
CA PHE A 29 -13.46 3.94 -3.22
C PHE A 29 -13.51 3.71 -4.74
N ALA A 30 -14.32 4.47 -5.48
CA ALA A 30 -14.36 4.42 -6.94
C ALA A 30 -13.00 4.76 -7.59
N THR A 31 -12.31 5.77 -7.07
CA THR A 31 -10.97 6.18 -7.55
C THR A 31 -9.95 5.06 -7.34
N SER A 32 -9.96 4.42 -6.17
CA SER A 32 -9.05 3.31 -5.87
C SER A 32 -9.35 2.08 -6.75
N LEU A 33 -10.63 1.74 -6.93
CA LEU A 33 -11.05 0.59 -7.72
C LEU A 33 -10.78 0.78 -9.22
N SER A 34 -11.06 1.97 -9.76
CA SER A 34 -10.71 2.30 -11.15
C SER A 34 -9.19 2.27 -11.39
N SER A 35 -8.38 2.74 -10.44
CA SER A 35 -6.92 2.62 -10.51
C SER A 35 -6.44 1.17 -10.59
N ILE A 36 -7.03 0.27 -9.78
CA ILE A 36 -6.72 -1.16 -9.84
C ILE A 36 -7.07 -1.74 -11.22
N LEU A 37 -8.26 -1.42 -11.74
CA LEU A 37 -8.68 -1.86 -13.08
C LEU A 37 -7.75 -1.32 -14.17
N CYS A 38 -7.29 -0.07 -14.06
CA CYS A 38 -6.32 0.52 -14.96
C CYS A 38 -5.00 -0.26 -14.97
N ILE A 39 -4.47 -0.57 -13.77
CA ILE A 39 -3.25 -1.35 -13.61
C ILE A 39 -3.41 -2.74 -14.25
N ILE A 40 -4.54 -3.41 -14.05
CA ILE A 40 -4.83 -4.71 -14.68
C ILE A 40 -4.84 -4.59 -16.20
N LEU A 41 -5.52 -3.59 -16.75
CA LEU A 41 -5.55 -3.34 -18.21
C LEU A 41 -4.15 -3.06 -18.77
N LEU A 42 -3.33 -2.29 -18.05
CA LEU A 42 -1.94 -2.04 -18.41
C LEU A 42 -1.11 -3.32 -18.38
N PHE A 43 -1.24 -4.15 -17.34
CA PHE A 43 -0.55 -5.44 -17.23
C PHE A 43 -0.88 -6.36 -18.41
N VAL A 44 -2.15 -6.48 -18.77
CA VAL A 44 -2.60 -7.31 -19.91
C VAL A 44 -2.09 -6.75 -21.23
N SER A 45 -2.20 -5.43 -21.43
CA SER A 45 -1.72 -4.77 -22.65
C SER A 45 -0.22 -4.88 -22.82
N LEU A 46 0.53 -4.75 -21.72
CA LEU A 46 1.99 -4.89 -21.69
C LEU A 46 2.40 -6.34 -21.98
N LYS A 47 1.74 -7.33 -21.35
CA LYS A 47 1.95 -8.75 -21.63
C LYS A 47 1.73 -9.08 -23.12
N LYS A 48 0.70 -8.51 -23.74
CA LYS A 48 0.43 -8.70 -25.17
C LYS A 48 1.52 -8.08 -26.06
N LYS A 49 2.12 -6.96 -25.65
CA LYS A 49 3.07 -6.20 -26.48
C LYS A 49 4.50 -6.74 -26.43
N ILE A 50 4.98 -7.11 -25.24
CA ILE A 50 6.38 -7.54 -25.00
C ILE A 50 6.51 -8.97 -24.46
N GLY A 51 5.40 -9.66 -24.19
CA GLY A 51 5.41 -11.02 -23.66
C GLY A 51 5.68 -11.07 -22.15
N TYR A 52 6.54 -12.01 -21.73
CA TYR A 52 6.88 -12.20 -20.33
C TYR A 52 7.89 -11.14 -19.86
N PHE A 53 7.56 -10.43 -18.77
CA PHE A 53 8.39 -9.36 -18.20
C PHE A 53 8.67 -9.53 -16.69
N GLY A 54 8.56 -10.75 -16.15
CA GLY A 54 8.72 -10.99 -14.71
C GLY A 54 7.47 -10.71 -13.88
N GLN A 55 6.28 -10.92 -14.46
CA GLN A 55 4.98 -10.69 -13.82
C GLN A 55 4.80 -11.48 -12.52
N ASP A 56 5.34 -12.69 -12.46
CA ASP A 56 5.31 -13.58 -11.31
C ASP A 56 6.09 -13.02 -10.12
N ASN A 57 7.26 -12.42 -10.34
CA ASN A 57 8.00 -11.76 -9.27
C ASN A 57 7.25 -10.53 -8.74
N ILE A 58 6.67 -9.73 -9.64
CA ILE A 58 5.86 -8.56 -9.23
C ILE A 58 4.65 -8.99 -8.39
N ILE A 59 3.94 -10.05 -8.79
CA ILE A 59 2.79 -10.57 -8.05
C ILE A 59 3.22 -11.15 -6.70
N LYS A 60 4.33 -11.90 -6.64
CA LYS A 60 4.89 -12.43 -5.38
C LYS A 60 5.25 -11.29 -4.42
N THR A 61 5.96 -10.27 -4.89
CA THR A 61 6.32 -9.10 -4.07
C THR A 61 5.06 -8.36 -3.61
N SER A 62 4.07 -8.17 -4.49
CA SER A 62 2.79 -7.53 -4.15
C SER A 62 2.02 -8.29 -3.09
N LEU A 63 2.00 -9.63 -3.14
CA LEU A 63 1.34 -10.45 -2.12
C LEU A 63 2.08 -10.41 -0.78
N LYS A 64 3.41 -10.47 -0.78
CA LYS A 64 4.23 -10.33 0.44
C LYS A 64 4.04 -8.96 1.09
N SER A 65 4.03 -7.89 0.30
CA SER A 65 3.83 -6.53 0.79
C SER A 65 2.39 -6.30 1.29
N LEU A 66 1.39 -6.89 0.62
CA LEU A 66 0.00 -6.88 1.08
C LEU A 66 -0.13 -7.57 2.45
N GLY A 67 0.47 -8.75 2.62
CA GLY A 67 0.49 -9.45 3.91
C GLY A 67 1.17 -8.63 5.01
N SER A 68 2.28 -7.97 4.67
CA SER A 68 2.99 -7.06 5.60
C SER A 68 2.14 -5.86 5.98
N ALA A 69 1.42 -5.27 5.03
CA ALA A 69 0.55 -4.12 5.24
C ALA A 69 -0.66 -4.47 6.11
N ILE A 70 -1.22 -5.68 5.96
CA ILE A 70 -2.32 -6.16 6.82
C ILE A 70 -1.85 -6.29 8.27
N LEU A 71 -0.71 -6.95 8.49
CA LEU A 71 -0.13 -7.09 9.84
C LEU A 71 0.21 -5.73 10.45
N MET A 72 0.80 -4.82 9.67
CA MET A 72 1.02 -3.44 10.09
C MET A 72 -0.29 -2.77 10.51
N GLY A 73 -1.35 -2.88 9.70
CA GLY A 73 -2.65 -2.30 10.00
C GLY A 73 -3.23 -2.78 11.33
N ILE A 74 -3.11 -4.09 11.61
CA ILE A 74 -3.53 -4.69 12.88
C ILE A 74 -2.73 -4.10 14.04
N VAL A 75 -1.39 -4.08 13.94
CA VAL A 75 -0.54 -3.59 15.03
C VAL A 75 -0.77 -2.10 15.30
N THR A 76 -0.88 -1.29 14.25
CA THR A 76 -1.15 0.16 14.39
C THR A 76 -2.51 0.41 15.02
N PHE A 77 -3.54 -0.36 14.68
CA PHE A 77 -4.88 -0.23 15.27
C PHE A 77 -4.85 -0.49 16.79
N TYR A 78 -4.22 -1.60 17.21
CA TYR A 78 -4.08 -1.90 18.64
C TYR A 78 -3.21 -0.87 19.35
N SER A 79 -2.09 -0.46 18.74
CA SER A 79 -1.17 0.52 19.31
C SER A 79 -1.87 1.86 19.54
N TYR A 80 -2.59 2.36 18.54
CA TYR A 80 -3.33 3.62 18.66
C TYR A 80 -4.38 3.55 19.77
N ASN A 81 -5.15 2.45 19.84
CA ASN A 81 -6.22 2.32 20.84
C ASN A 81 -5.66 2.26 22.27
N GLN A 82 -4.56 1.54 22.48
CA GLN A 82 -3.90 1.47 23.79
C GLN A 82 -3.29 2.82 24.19
N LEU A 83 -2.60 3.49 23.28
CA LEU A 83 -1.97 4.77 23.59
C LEU A 83 -2.99 5.88 23.83
N SER A 84 -4.07 5.90 23.05
CA SER A 84 -5.19 6.83 23.24
C SER A 84 -5.87 6.62 24.61
N TYR A 85 -5.99 5.37 25.05
CA TYR A 85 -6.53 5.04 26.38
C TYR A 85 -5.63 5.54 27.53
N ILE A 86 -4.31 5.39 27.40
CA ILE A 86 -3.34 5.76 28.45
C ILE A 86 -3.15 7.28 28.54
N ILE A 87 -3.03 7.95 27.39
CA ILE A 87 -2.66 9.39 27.32
C ILE A 87 -3.90 10.30 27.48
N GLY A 88 -5.10 9.76 27.27
CA GLY A 88 -6.36 10.48 27.39
C GLY A 88 -6.73 11.29 26.14
N SER A 89 -7.97 11.77 26.10
CA SER A 89 -8.61 12.35 24.90
C SER A 89 -8.22 13.81 24.58
N SER A 90 -7.17 14.34 25.21
CA SER A 90 -6.69 15.69 24.89
C SER A 90 -6.12 15.77 23.47
N THR A 91 -6.24 16.93 22.80
CA THR A 91 -5.71 17.13 21.44
C THR A 91 -4.21 16.81 21.34
N VAL A 92 -3.43 17.21 22.35
CA VAL A 92 -1.99 16.90 22.44
C VAL A 92 -1.78 15.40 22.59
N GLY A 93 -2.61 14.73 23.40
CA GLY A 93 -2.57 13.29 23.59
C GLY A 93 -2.88 12.49 22.33
N GLN A 94 -3.83 12.94 21.52
CA GLN A 94 -4.16 12.33 20.23
C GLN A 94 -3.02 12.47 19.22
N ILE A 95 -2.37 13.64 19.15
CA ILE A 95 -1.22 13.85 18.26
C ILE A 95 -0.07 12.92 18.65
N ILE A 96 0.25 12.82 19.94
CA ILE A 96 1.30 11.93 20.43
C ILE A 96 0.94 10.48 20.11
N SER A 97 -0.28 10.04 20.47
CA SER A 97 -0.75 8.66 20.25
C SER A 97 -0.69 8.27 18.78
N LEU A 98 -1.17 9.16 17.89
CA LEU A 98 -1.13 8.95 16.44
C LEU A 98 0.31 8.88 15.93
N GLY A 99 1.16 9.84 16.33
CA GLY A 99 2.56 9.88 15.91
C GLY A 99 3.33 8.62 16.30
N SER A 100 3.16 8.15 17.54
CA SER A 100 3.74 6.89 18.01
C SER A 100 3.17 5.67 17.29
N ALA A 101 1.85 5.63 17.02
CA ALA A 101 1.25 4.51 16.31
C ALA A 101 1.77 4.41 14.85
N VAL A 102 1.94 5.56 14.18
CA VAL A 102 2.57 5.63 12.85
C VAL A 102 4.02 5.13 12.91
N PHE A 103 4.80 5.55 13.90
CA PHE A 103 6.18 5.11 14.07
C PHE A 103 6.29 3.60 14.31
N ILE A 104 5.45 3.05 15.19
CA ILE A 104 5.38 1.61 15.46
C ILE A 104 4.98 0.85 14.19
N GLY A 105 3.95 1.31 13.47
CA GLY A 105 3.53 0.71 12.21
C GLY A 105 4.66 0.69 11.16
N ALA A 106 5.37 1.80 11.01
CA ALA A 106 6.51 1.90 10.09
C ALA A 106 7.61 0.89 10.45
N LEU A 107 7.95 0.75 11.73
CA LEU A 107 8.93 -0.25 12.20
C LEU A 107 8.46 -1.68 11.92
N VAL A 108 7.19 -2.00 12.21
CA VAL A 108 6.62 -3.33 11.96
C VAL A 108 6.67 -3.67 10.47
N TYR A 109 6.28 -2.74 9.60
CA TYR A 109 6.35 -2.94 8.16
C TYR A 109 7.79 -3.18 7.70
N LEU A 110 8.74 -2.34 8.14
CA LEU A 110 10.16 -2.49 7.81
C LEU A 110 10.73 -3.85 8.27
N ILE A 111 10.37 -4.31 9.46
CA ILE A 111 10.80 -5.61 9.97
C ILE A 111 10.22 -6.75 9.12
N LEU A 112 8.92 -6.68 8.80
CA LEU A 112 8.23 -7.71 8.02
C LEU A 112 8.78 -7.84 6.60
N ILE A 113 9.03 -6.73 5.89
CA ILE A 113 9.57 -6.80 4.52
C ILE A 113 11.00 -7.35 4.48
N VAL A 114 11.80 -7.12 5.53
CA VAL A 114 13.15 -7.70 5.66
C VAL A 114 13.07 -9.19 5.99
N LEU A 115 12.16 -9.59 6.89
CA LEU A 115 11.96 -10.99 7.27
C LEU A 115 11.42 -11.83 6.11
N LEU A 116 10.48 -11.28 5.34
CA LEU A 116 9.89 -11.92 4.15
C LEU A 116 10.84 -12.00 2.95
N LYS A 117 12.07 -11.47 3.08
CA LYS A 117 13.11 -11.44 2.04
C LYS A 117 12.52 -11.03 0.70
N ILE A 118 12.01 -9.80 0.66
CA ILE A 118 11.56 -9.20 -0.59
C ILE A 118 12.80 -8.92 -1.43
N ASP A 119 12.83 -9.45 -2.66
CA ASP A 119 14.02 -9.45 -3.52
C ASP A 119 14.56 -8.01 -3.72
N GLU A 120 13.66 -7.04 -3.87
CA GLU A 120 13.98 -5.63 -4.02
C GLU A 120 14.67 -5.05 -2.78
N VAL A 121 14.24 -5.46 -1.59
CA VAL A 121 14.83 -5.02 -0.30
C VAL A 121 16.22 -5.64 -0.11
N GLU A 122 16.41 -6.89 -0.55
CA GLU A 122 17.69 -7.58 -0.46
C GLU A 122 18.75 -6.96 -1.41
N ILE A 123 18.33 -6.52 -2.60
CA ILE A 123 19.18 -5.74 -3.51
C ILE A 123 19.62 -4.42 -2.85
N ILE A 124 18.71 -3.70 -2.21
CA ILE A 124 19.05 -2.45 -1.51
C ILE A 124 20.01 -2.72 -0.34
N LYS A 125 19.74 -3.74 0.47
CA LYS A 125 20.57 -4.13 1.62
C LYS A 125 21.98 -4.51 1.20
N SER A 126 22.13 -5.27 0.11
CA SER A 126 23.45 -5.67 -0.41
C SER A 126 24.24 -4.48 -0.98
N LYS A 127 23.57 -3.53 -1.65
CA LYS A 127 24.20 -2.29 -2.13
C LYS A 127 24.65 -1.40 -0.97
N LEU A 128 23.80 -1.22 0.05
CA LEU A 128 24.16 -0.47 1.26
C LEU A 128 25.36 -1.09 1.98
N LYS A 129 25.39 -2.41 2.13
CA LYS A 129 26.51 -3.11 2.76
C LYS A 129 27.83 -2.85 2.02
N LYS A 130 27.82 -2.91 0.68
CA LYS A 130 29.01 -2.61 -0.13
C LYS A 130 29.51 -1.17 0.02
N VAL A 131 28.61 -0.20 0.14
CA VAL A 131 28.97 1.22 0.34
C VAL A 131 29.56 1.46 1.74
N ILE A 132 29.05 0.75 2.75
CA ILE A 132 29.56 0.85 4.12
C ILE A 132 30.93 0.16 4.25
N GLU A 133 31.14 -0.97 3.56
CA GLU A 133 32.42 -1.69 3.55
C GLU A 133 33.48 -1.04 2.65
N SER A 134 33.10 -0.18 1.70
CA SER A 134 34.07 0.57 0.87
C SER A 134 34.52 1.90 1.50
N LYS A 135 34.19 2.14 2.76
CA LYS A 135 34.55 3.35 3.52
C LYS A 135 35.41 2.97 4.71
#